data_AF-A0AAV3R4C6-F1
#
_entry.id   AF-A0AAV3R4C6-F1
#
_cell.length_a   1.000
_cell.length_b   1.000
_cell.length_c   1.000
_cell.angle_alpha   90.00
_cell.angle_beta   90.00
_cell.angle_gamma   90.00
#
_symmetry.space_group_name_H-M   'P 1'
#
loop_
_entity.id
_entity.type
_entity.pdbx_description
1 polymer ?
#
loop_
_entity_poly.entity_id
_entity_poly.type
_entity_poly.pdbx_seq_one_letter_code
_entity_poly.pdbx_strand_id
1 'polypeptide(L)'
;MEKEGVKLVGFWVSPYVHRVKCALKMKGIEYEYIEEDIYSKSPLLLELNPVYKQVPVFVHNGKVLAESRIILEYIDETWKNTQLLLPQDPHQKAMARFWAEFSDNQVLL
;
A
#
# COMPACT_ATOMS: atom_id res chain seq x y z
N MET A 1 3.42 22.46 -6.22
CA MET A 1 2.25 22.03 -7.02
C MET A 1 2.35 20.52 -7.14
N GLU A 2 1.49 19.65 -6.65
CA GLU A 2 0.57 19.62 -5.50
C GLU A 2 1.27 18.71 -4.45
N LYS A 3 1.59 19.23 -3.26
CA LYS A 3 2.32 18.44 -2.22
C LYS A 3 1.40 17.95 -1.11
N GLU A 4 0.09 18.03 -1.30
CA GLU A 4 -0.90 17.72 -0.27
C GLU A 4 -1.79 16.59 -0.79
N GLY A 5 -1.92 15.54 0.01
CA GLY A 5 -2.83 14.43 -0.27
C GLY A 5 -2.15 13.08 -0.42
N VAL A 6 -2.99 12.08 -0.61
CA VAL A 6 -2.63 10.68 -0.78
C VAL A 6 -2.88 10.29 -2.22
N LYS A 7 -1.88 9.67 -2.86
CA LYS A 7 -2.01 9.06 -4.20
C LYS A 7 -1.63 7.59 -4.13
N LEU A 8 -2.37 6.76 -4.84
CA LEU A 8 -2.10 5.34 -4.99
C LEU A 8 -1.96 5.01 -6.48
N VAL A 9 -0.73 4.78 -6.93
CA VAL A 9 -0.44 4.26 -8.26
C VAL A 9 -0.62 2.75 -8.21
N GLY A 10 -1.51 2.22 -9.05
CA GLY A 10 -1.91 0.82 -8.98
C GLY A 10 -2.48 0.27 -10.28
N PHE A 11 -2.57 -1.06 -10.34
CA PHE A 11 -3.24 -1.79 -11.39
C PHE A 11 -4.52 -2.41 -10.82
N TRP A 12 -5.65 -2.23 -11.50
CA TRP A 12 -6.96 -2.44 -10.90
C TRP A 12 -7.22 -3.87 -10.39
N VAL A 13 -6.66 -4.90 -11.01
CA VAL A 13 -6.76 -6.31 -10.57
C VAL A 13 -5.73 -6.72 -9.52
N SER A 14 -4.74 -5.88 -9.22
CA SER A 14 -3.63 -6.31 -8.36
C SER A 14 -4.10 -6.54 -6.92
N PRO A 15 -3.90 -7.75 -6.36
CA PRO A 15 -4.28 -8.06 -4.99
C PRO A 15 -3.48 -7.20 -3.98
N TYR A 16 -2.22 -6.88 -4.31
CA TYR A 16 -1.37 -6.01 -3.50
C TYR A 16 -1.88 -4.56 -3.46
N VAL A 17 -2.44 -4.07 -4.57
CA VAL A 17 -3.09 -2.76 -4.63
C VAL A 17 -4.39 -2.78 -3.84
N HIS A 18 -5.20 -3.83 -3.98
CA HIS A 18 -6.44 -4.01 -3.22
C HIS A 18 -6.22 -3.99 -1.71
N ARG A 19 -5.14 -4.61 -1.22
CA ARG A 19 -4.73 -4.54 0.18
C ARG A 19 -4.64 -3.09 0.69
N VAL A 20 -3.98 -2.21 -0.07
CA VAL A 20 -3.85 -0.78 0.28
C VAL A 20 -5.19 -0.05 0.16
N LYS A 21 -5.97 -0.31 -0.90
CA LYS A 21 -7.33 0.27 -1.07
C LYS A 21 -8.24 -0.06 0.11
N CYS A 22 -8.21 -1.31 0.59
CA CYS A 22 -8.99 -1.75 1.76
C CYS A 22 -8.58 -0.99 3.02
N ALA A 23 -7.28 -0.85 3.28
CA ALA A 23 -6.78 -0.11 4.44
C ALA A 23 -7.18 1.37 4.41
N LEU A 24 -7.03 2.04 3.26
CA LEU A 24 -7.45 3.44 3.10
C LEU A 24 -8.96 3.59 3.34
N LYS A 25 -9.77 2.69 2.79
CA LYS A 25 -11.23 2.68 3.01
C LYS A 25 -11.61 2.42 4.47
N MET A 26 -10.98 1.45 5.13
CA MET A 26 -11.21 1.14 6.54
C MET A 26 -10.86 2.31 7.46
N LYS A 27 -9.86 3.11 7.08
CA LYS A 27 -9.47 4.33 7.80
C LYS A 27 -10.20 5.60 7.32
N GLY A 28 -11.06 5.53 6.30
CA GLY A 28 -11.74 6.70 5.75
C GLY A 28 -10.79 7.74 5.15
N ILE A 29 -9.66 7.31 4.59
CA ILE A 29 -8.66 8.19 3.99
C ILE A 29 -9.00 8.37 2.50
N GLU A 30 -9.28 9.60 2.10
CA GLU A 30 -9.45 9.98 0.69
C GLU A 30 -8.11 9.94 -0.04
N TYR A 31 -8.13 9.46 -1.29
CA TYR A 31 -6.93 9.33 -2.11
C TYR A 31 -7.25 9.44 -3.61
N GLU A 32 -6.28 9.94 -4.36
CA GLU A 32 -6.27 9.86 -5.81
C GLU A 32 -5.76 8.47 -6.24
N TYR A 33 -6.53 7.77 -7.06
CA TYR A 33 -6.09 6.52 -7.66
C TYR A 33 -5.59 6.75 -9.08
N ILE A 34 -4.35 6.37 -9.35
CA ILE A 34 -3.71 6.49 -10.66
C ILE A 34 -3.56 5.08 -11.22
N GLU A 35 -4.32 4.77 -12.28
CA GLU A 35 -4.24 3.48 -12.96
C GLU A 35 -2.92 3.36 -13.73
N GLU A 36 -2.27 2.21 -13.61
CA GLU A 36 -0.98 1.91 -14.19
C GLU A 36 -1.08 0.65 -15.07
N ASP A 37 -0.59 0.76 -16.31
CA ASP A 37 -0.38 -0.41 -17.17
C ASP A 37 0.92 -1.11 -16.80
N ILE A 38 0.81 -2.27 -16.15
CA ILE A 38 1.99 -3.04 -15.71
C ILE A 38 2.73 -3.75 -16.86
N TYR A 39 2.11 -3.87 -18.04
CA TYR A 39 2.75 -4.42 -19.24
C TYR A 39 3.55 -3.34 -19.98
N SER A 40 3.14 -2.07 -19.85
CA SER A 40 3.81 -0.91 -20.43
C SER A 40 4.04 0.18 -19.37
N LYS A 41 5.04 -0.06 -18.52
CA LYS A 41 5.31 0.74 -17.32
C LYS A 41 5.54 2.21 -17.65
N SER A 42 4.78 3.07 -16.99
CA SER A 42 4.84 4.52 -17.17
C SER A 42 6.15 5.11 -16.64
N PRO A 43 6.62 6.25 -17.19
CA PRO A 43 7.75 6.99 -16.61
C PRO A 43 7.53 7.35 -15.14
N LEU A 44 6.28 7.63 -14.74
CA LEU A 44 5.89 7.92 -13.37
C LEU A 44 6.20 6.73 -12.44
N LEU A 45 5.78 5.52 -12.81
CA LEU A 45 6.07 4.32 -12.00
C LEU A 45 7.59 4.11 -11.86
N LEU A 46 8.33 4.29 -12.95
CA LEU A 46 9.78 4.11 -12.96
C LEU A 46 10.52 5.15 -12.12
N GLU A 47 10.00 6.38 -12.05
CA GLU A 47 10.50 7.44 -11.18
C GLU A 47 10.21 7.15 -9.70
N LEU A 48 8.97 6.75 -9.39
CA LEU A 48 8.52 6.56 -8.01
C LEU A 48 9.06 5.25 -7.39
N ASN A 49 9.20 4.17 -8.16
CA ASN A 49 9.73 2.88 -7.70
C ASN A 49 10.82 2.36 -8.65
N PRO A 50 12.02 2.98 -8.67
CA PRO A 50 13.08 2.60 -9.60
C PRO A 50 13.69 1.21 -9.31
N VAL A 51 13.54 0.71 -8.08
CA VAL A 51 14.11 -0.57 -7.63
C VAL A 51 13.29 -1.74 -8.20
N TYR A 52 12.01 -1.83 -7.83
CA TYR A 52 11.16 -2.97 -8.20
C TYR A 52 10.29 -2.70 -9.43
N LYS A 53 10.00 -1.42 -9.71
CA LYS A 53 9.16 -1.00 -10.85
C LYS A 53 7.81 -1.71 -10.83
N GLN A 54 7.21 -1.81 -9.64
CA GLN A 54 5.99 -2.56 -9.37
C GLN A 54 5.00 -1.70 -8.58
N VAL A 55 3.72 -2.05 -8.71
CA VAL A 55 2.61 -1.49 -7.94
C VAL A 55 2.27 -2.40 -6.75
N PRO A 56 1.68 -1.87 -5.65
CA PRO A 56 1.30 -0.47 -5.42
C PRO A 56 2.49 0.45 -5.15
N VAL A 57 2.36 1.70 -5.58
CA VAL A 57 3.18 2.81 -5.08
C VAL A 57 2.28 3.83 -4.41
N PHE A 58 2.59 4.13 -3.16
CA PHE A 58 1.85 5.04 -2.31
C PHE A 58 2.61 6.34 -2.14
N VAL A 59 1.96 7.47 -2.41
CA VAL A 59 2.56 8.79 -2.25
C VAL A 59 1.73 9.57 -1.23
N HIS A 60 2.35 9.99 -0.14
CA HIS A 60 1.71 10.83 0.88
C HIS A 60 2.53 12.09 1.10
N ASN A 61 1.96 13.24 0.72
CA ASN A 61 2.60 14.55 0.80
C ASN A 61 4.01 14.58 0.16
N GLY A 62 4.12 13.96 -1.02
CA GLY A 62 5.36 13.85 -1.78
C GLY A 62 6.36 12.80 -1.27
N LYS A 63 6.05 12.08 -0.19
CA LYS A 63 6.86 10.94 0.28
C LYS A 63 6.37 9.67 -0.38
N VAL A 64 7.29 8.93 -0.99
CA VAL A 64 6.99 7.74 -1.77
C VAL A 64 7.28 6.47 -0.96
N LEU A 65 6.37 5.52 -0.99
CA LEU A 65 6.48 4.20 -0.38
C LEU A 65 6.06 3.13 -1.39
N ALA A 66 6.85 2.07 -1.46
CA ALA A 66 6.54 0.85 -2.21
C ALA A 66 6.32 -0.31 -1.23
N GLU A 67 5.96 -1.48 -1.76
CA GLU A 67 5.62 -2.69 -1.00
C GLU A 67 4.33 -2.58 -0.18
N SER A 68 3.31 -3.34 -0.57
CA SER A 68 1.96 -3.25 0.01
C SER A 68 1.95 -3.41 1.54
N ARG A 69 2.79 -4.29 2.11
CA ARG A 69 2.88 -4.51 3.57
C ARG A 69 3.50 -3.33 4.30
N ILE A 70 4.56 -2.74 3.74
CA ILE A 70 5.21 -1.55 4.30
C ILE A 70 4.25 -0.37 4.28
N ILE A 71 3.51 -0.21 3.17
CA ILE A 71 2.46 0.80 3.03
C ILE A 71 1.37 0.61 4.10
N LEU A 72 0.92 -0.62 4.37
CA LEU A 72 -0.05 -0.88 5.44
C LEU A 72 0.45 -0.45 6.82
N GLU A 73 1.68 -0.81 7.17
CA GLU A 73 2.26 -0.43 8.46
C GLU A 73 2.36 1.10 8.57
N TYR A 74 2.81 1.76 7.51
CA TYR A 74 2.85 3.23 7.45
C TYR A 74 1.46 3.86 7.65
N ILE A 75 0.43 3.34 6.97
CA ILE A 75 -0.94 3.82 7.12
C ILE A 75 -1.43 3.63 8.56
N ASP A 76 -1.15 2.48 9.17
CA ASP A 76 -1.58 2.19 10.54
C ASP A 76 -0.88 3.07 11.59
N GLU A 77 0.40 3.37 11.38
CA GLU A 77 1.19 4.21 12.27
C GLU A 77 0.94 5.71 12.06
N THR A 78 0.52 6.14 10.87
CA THR A 78 0.28 7.56 10.56
C THR A 78 -1.12 8.00 11.00
N TRP A 79 -2.15 7.19 10.74
CA TRP A 79 -3.55 7.50 11.08
C TRP A 79 -4.02 6.67 12.27
N LYS A 80 -3.59 7.07 13.47
CA LYS A 80 -3.91 6.40 14.76
C LYS A 80 -5.26 6.80 15.36
N ASN A 81 -5.92 7.81 14.79
CA ASN A 81 -7.22 8.30 15.24
C ASN A 81 -8.40 7.43 14.77
N THR A 82 -8.14 6.40 13.96
CA THR A 82 -9.13 5.43 13.47
C THR A 82 -8.82 4.04 14.00
N GLN A 83 -9.68 3.06 13.67
CA GLN A 83 -9.42 1.65 13.96
C GLN A 83 -8.02 1.24 13.45
N LEU A 84 -7.29 0.52 14.31
CA LEU A 84 -6.00 -0.05 13.99
C LEU A 84 -6.17 -1.25 13.06
N LEU A 85 -5.28 -1.37 12.07
CA LEU A 85 -5.22 -2.50 11.15
C LEU A 85 -4.56 -3.71 11.82
N LEU A 86 -3.55 -3.47 12.66
CA LEU A 86 -2.84 -4.52 13.39
C LEU A 86 -3.19 -4.55 14.89
N PRO A 87 -3.19 -5.74 15.51
CA PRO A 87 -3.28 -5.87 16.96
C PRO A 87 -2.13 -5.13 17.66
N GLN A 88 -2.38 -4.65 18.89
CA GLN A 88 -1.33 -4.02 19.70
C GLN A 88 -0.47 -5.04 20.45
N ASP A 89 -1.04 -6.18 20.85
CA ASP A 89 -0.29 -7.27 21.47
C ASP A 89 0.83 -7.78 20.54
N PRO A 90 2.09 -7.89 21.01
CA PRO A 90 3.21 -8.29 20.17
C PRO A 90 3.04 -9.66 19.52
N HIS A 91 2.50 -10.65 20.24
CA HIS A 91 2.34 -11.99 19.73
C HIS A 91 1.24 -12.03 18.65
N GLN A 92 0.09 -11.42 18.90
CA GLN A 92 -0.99 -11.30 17.91
C GLN A 92 -0.55 -10.52 16.67
N LYS A 93 0.22 -9.44 16.84
CA LYS A 93 0.79 -8.68 15.72
C LYS A 93 1.75 -9.53 14.90
N ALA A 94 2.61 -10.32 15.55
CA ALA A 94 3.50 -11.27 14.88
C ALA A 94 2.70 -12.34 14.11
N MET A 95 1.63 -12.87 14.69
CA MET A 95 0.75 -13.85 14.04
C MET A 95 0.04 -13.27 12.81
N ALA A 96 -0.45 -12.03 12.90
CA ALA A 96 -1.04 -11.33 11.74
C ALA A 96 -0.01 -11.15 10.61
N ARG A 97 1.23 -10.78 10.95
CA ARG A 97 2.33 -10.68 9.97
C ARG A 97 2.69 -12.02 9.35
N PHE A 98 2.72 -13.10 10.14
CA PHE A 98 2.97 -14.45 9.65
C PHE A 98 1.94 -14.87 8.60
N TRP A 99 0.64 -14.71 8.89
CA TRP A 99 -0.40 -15.09 7.95
C TRP A 99 -0.40 -14.24 6.68
N ALA A 100 -0.09 -12.94 6.79
CA ALA A 100 0.06 -12.07 5.62
C ALA A 100 1.21 -12.54 4.71
N GLU A 101 2.34 -12.95 5.31
CA GLU A 101 3.48 -13.50 4.58
C GLU A 101 3.16 -14.84 3.91
N PHE A 102 2.49 -15.74 4.64
CA PHE A 102 2.04 -17.01 4.10
C PHE A 102 1.13 -16.80 2.88
N SER A 103 0.17 -15.87 2.95
CA SER A 103 -0.71 -15.55 1.81
C SER A 103 0.05 -15.04 0.60
N ASP A 104 1.05 -14.17 0.81
CA ASP A 104 1.88 -13.64 -0.29
C ASP A 104 2.67 -14.76 -0.98
N ASN A 105 3.17 -15.73 -0.21
CA ASN A 105 4.06 -16.77 -0.73
C ASN A 105 3.35 -18.03 -1.23
N GLN A 106 2.10 -18.29 -0.83
CA GLN A 106 1.44 -19.58 -1.10
C GLN A 106 0.10 -19.45 -1.82
N VAL A 107 -0.50 -18.26 -1.87
CA VAL A 107 -1.84 -18.05 -2.45
C VAL A 107 -1.80 -17.13 -3.65
N LEU A 108 -0.97 -16.08 -3.63
CA LEU A 108 -0.91 -15.05 -4.67
C LEU A 108 0.11 -15.35 -5.79
N LEU A 109 0.63 -16.59 -5.85
CA LEU A 109 1.50 -17.09 -6.93
C LEU A 109 0.69 -17.67 -8.09
#